data_AF-A0A5A7RWK3-F1
#
_entry.id   AF-A0A5A7RWK3-F1
#
_cell.length_a   1.000
_cell.length_b   1.000
_cell.length_c   1.000
_cell.angle_alpha   90.00
_cell.angle_beta   90.00
_cell.angle_gamma   90.00
#
_symmetry.space_group_name_H-M   'P 1'
#
loop_
_entity.id
_entity.type
_entity.pdbx_description
1 polymer ?
#
loop_
_entity_poly.entity_id
_entity_poly.type
_entity_poly.pdbx_seq_one_letter_code
_entity_poly.pdbx_strand_id
1 'polypeptide(L)' 'IKEMEKQLGISERTIRKYLKKLHEEGFIQRRVDKSERLRYIYRAVSLQEAWKLVRKRIENIMDEISQVIAKSFN' A
#
# COMPACT_ATOMS: atom_id res chain seq x y z
N ILE A 1 -9.12 8.15 11.19
CA ILE A 1 -7.92 9.02 11.09
C ILE A 1 -7.61 9.68 12.44
N LYS A 2 -8.53 10.40 13.08
CA LYS A 2 -8.29 10.99 14.41
C LYS A 2 -7.86 9.98 15.49
N GLU A 3 -8.42 8.78 15.47
CA GLU A 3 -7.99 7.71 16.37
C GLU A 3 -6.55 7.23 16.09
N MET A 4 -6.18 7.08 14.82
CA MET A 4 -4.80 6.75 14.41
C MET A 4 -3.81 7.87 14.78
N GLU A 5 -4.22 9.14 14.68
CA GLU A 5 -3.41 10.30 15.10
C GLU A 5 -3.10 10.22 16.60
N LYS A 6 -4.10 9.88 17.43
CA LYS A 6 -3.93 9.68 18.87
C LYS A 6 -3.06 8.47 19.21
N GLN A 7 -3.28 7.33 18.54
CA GLN A 7 -2.58 6.08 18.86
C GLN A 7 -1.13 6.06 18.38
N LEU A 8 -0.87 6.61 17.19
CA LEU A 8 0.44 6.55 16.53
C LEU A 8 1.28 7.80 16.76
N GLY A 9 0.71 8.88 17.33
CA GLY A 9 1.42 10.12 17.61
C GLY A 9 1.91 10.86 16.37
N ILE A 10 1.28 10.63 15.21
CA ILE A 10 1.66 11.23 13.93
C ILE A 10 0.54 12.09 13.36
N SER A 11 0.91 13.16 12.66
CA SER A 11 -0.06 14.09 12.08
C SER A 11 -1.04 13.40 11.14
N GLU A 12 -2.27 13.90 11.09
CA GLU A 12 -3.26 13.50 10.10
C GLU A 12 -2.72 13.52 8.66
N ARG A 13 -1.90 14.52 8.31
CA ARG A 13 -1.26 14.60 6.99
C ARG A 13 -0.37 13.38 6.71
N THR A 14 0.43 12.99 7.70
CA THR A 14 1.32 11.81 7.62
C THR A 14 0.51 10.53 7.47
N ILE A 15 -0.57 10.38 8.24
CA ILE A 15 -1.48 9.22 8.14
C ILE A 15 -2.09 9.13 6.74
N ARG A 16 -2.58 10.24 6.19
CA ARG A 16 -3.14 10.28 4.83
C ARG A 16 -2.11 9.91 3.78
N LYS A 17 -0.85 10.35 3.94
CA LYS A 17 0.26 9.96 3.05
C LYS A 17 0.47 8.45 3.07
N TYR A 18 0.51 7.82 4.25
CA TYR A 18 0.69 6.37 4.36
C TYR A 18 -0.51 5.57 3.86
N LEU A 19 -1.74 5.98 4.17
CA LEU A 19 -2.94 5.33 3.64
C LEU A 19 -3.00 5.41 2.11
N LYS A 20 -2.62 6.56 1.52
CA LYS A 20 -2.53 6.69 0.07
C LYS A 20 -1.52 5.69 -0.50
N LYS A 21 -0.32 5.62 0.07
CA LYS A 21 0.73 4.68 -0.38
C LYS A 21 0.28 3.23 -0.26
N LEU A 22 -0.31 2.83 0.87
CA LEU A 22 -0.83 1.48 1.06
C LEU A 22 -1.94 1.13 0.07
N HIS A 23 -2.74 2.11 -0.33
CA HIS A 23 -3.78 1.93 -1.34
C HIS A 23 -3.17 1.75 -2.74
N GLU A 24 -2.19 2.57 -3.10
CA GLU A 24 -1.45 2.47 -4.37
C GLU A 24 -0.67 1.15 -4.48
N GLU A 25 -0.12 0.66 -3.37
CA GLU A 25 0.57 -0.64 -3.30
C GLU A 25 -0.41 -1.83 -3.20
N GLY A 26 -1.72 -1.59 -3.11
CA GLY A 26 -2.76 -2.62 -3.12
C GLY A 26 -3.02 -3.30 -1.77
N PHE A 27 -2.34 -2.89 -0.69
CA PHE A 27 -2.52 -3.47 0.66
C PHE A 27 -3.81 -3.06 1.35
N ILE A 28 -4.43 -1.95 0.91
CA ILE A 28 -5.74 -1.53 1.42
C ILE A 28 -6.68 -1.15 0.28
N GLN A 29 -7.95 -1.50 0.47
CA GLN A 29 -9.05 -1.05 -0.36
C GLN A 29 -9.64 0.24 0.22
N ARG A 30 -10.00 1.17 -0.65
CA ARG A 30 -10.62 2.45 -0.29
C ARG A 30 -12.00 2.53 -0.95
N ARG A 31 -13.04 2.75 -0.14
CA ARG A 31 -14.40 3.06 -0.63
C ARG A 31 -14.86 4.42 -0.13
N VAL A 32 -15.69 5.09 -0.93
CA VAL A 32 -16.34 6.35 -0.55
C VAL A 32 -17.73 6.01 -0.02
N ASP A 33 -18.00 6.41 1.21
CA ASP A 33 -19.35 6.39 1.79
C ASP A 33 -19.99 7.76 1.59
N LYS A 34 -21.19 7.77 0.99
CA LYS A 34 -21.96 8.97 0.63
C LYS A 34 -23.23 9.15 1.48
N SER A 35 -23.40 8.37 2.56
CA SER A 35 -24.61 8.37 3.38
C SER A 35 -24.99 9.75 3.96
N GLU A 36 -24.02 10.56 4.38
CA GLU A 36 -24.29 11.86 5.01
C GLU A 36 -23.22 12.93 4.69
N ARG A 37 -21.95 12.52 4.76
CA ARG A 37 -20.78 13.33 4.40
C ARG A 37 -19.76 12.43 3.72
N LEU A 38 -19.05 12.97 2.72
CA LEU A 38 -18.00 12.23 2.01
C LEU A 38 -16.96 11.70 3.01
N ARG A 39 -16.98 10.40 3.23
CA ARG A 39 -16.02 9.71 4.11
C ARG A 39 -15.30 8.62 3.32
N TYR A 40 -13.98 8.57 3.49
CA TYR A 40 -13.17 7.47 2.99
C TYR A 40 -13.11 6.38 4.04
N ILE A 41 -13.54 5.18 3.67
CA ILE A 41 -13.41 3.98 4.49
C ILE A 41 -12.28 3.14 3.89
N TYR A 42 -11.32 2.79 4.73
CA TYR A 42 -10.19 1.94 4.36
C TYR A 42 -10.39 0.55 4.97
N ARG A 43 -10.09 -0.49 4.19
CA ARG A 43 -10.09 -1.88 4.65
C ARG A 43 -8.80 -2.55 4.22
N ALA A 44 -8.12 -3.21 5.15
CA ALA A 44 -6.98 -4.05 4.81
C ALA A 44 -7.43 -5.23 3.95
N VAL A 45 -6.58 -5.63 3.00
CA VAL A 45 -6.74 -6.91 2.30
C VAL A 45 -6.45 -8.08 3.26
N SER A 46 -6.85 -9.28 2.89
CA SER A 46 -6.51 -10.48 3.66
C SER A 46 -4.99 -10.71 3.71
N LEU A 47 -4.51 -11.43 4.73
CA LEU A 47 -3.10 -11.79 4.85
C LEU A 47 -2.61 -12.55 3.61
N GLN A 48 -3.46 -13.41 3.04
CA GLN A 48 -3.17 -14.18 1.83
C GLN A 48 -2.99 -13.26 0.61
N GLU A 49 -3.85 -12.25 0.44
CA GLU A 49 -3.70 -11.26 -0.63
C GLU A 49 -2.45 -10.41 -0.44
N ALA A 50 -2.19 -9.96 0.79
CA ALA A 50 -0.98 -9.22 1.12
C ALA A 50 0.29 -10.02 0.78
N TRP A 51 0.30 -11.33 1.10
CA TRP A 51 1.44 -12.18 0.79
C TRP A 51 1.65 -12.38 -0.71
N LYS A 52 0.56 -12.49 -1.49
CA LYS A 52 0.63 -12.53 -2.95
C LYS A 52 1.25 -11.25 -3.52
N LEU A 53 0.86 -10.08 -3.00
CA LEU A 53 1.42 -8.79 -3.42
C LEU A 53 2.92 -8.69 -3.12
N VAL A 54 3.33 -9.07 -1.90
CA VAL A 54 4.74 -9.08 -1.49
C VAL A 54 5.56 -10.01 -2.37
N ARG A 55 5.10 -11.25 -2.57
CA ARG A 55 5.78 -12.23 -3.43
C ARG A 55 5.99 -11.68 -4.84
N LYS A 56 4.93 -11.18 -5.47
CA LYS A 56 4.99 -10.61 -6.81
C LYS A 56 6.00 -9.46 -6.90
N ARG A 57 6.08 -8.61 -5.87
CA ARG A 57 7.05 -7.51 -5.82
C ARG A 57 8.48 -8.01 -5.74
N ILE A 58 8.74 -9.06 -4.97
CA ILE A 58 10.07 -9.70 -4.89
C ILE A 58 10.45 -10.31 -6.24
N GLU A 59 9.53 -11.05 -6.88
CA GLU A 59 9.75 -11.66 -8.20
C GLU A 59 10.12 -10.59 -9.24
N ASN A 60 9.36 -9.50 -9.32
CA ASN A 60 9.66 -8.39 -10.24
C ASN A 60 11.06 -7.78 -10.01
N ILE A 61 11.46 -7.58 -8.74
CA ILE A 61 12.78 -7.02 -8.42
C ILE A 61 13.88 -7.99 -8.84
N MET A 62 13.68 -9.29 -8.64
CA MET A 62 14.63 -10.32 -9.09
C MET A 62 14.77 -10.31 -10.61
N ASP A 63 13.67 -10.20 -11.34
CA ASP A 63 13.67 -10.10 -12.80
C ASP A 63 14.43 -8.86 -13.29
N GLU A 64 14.21 -7.70 -12.66
CA GLU A 64 14.94 -6.46 -12.96
C GLU A 64 16.45 -6.63 -12.73
N ILE A 65 16.86 -7.24 -11.62
CA ILE A 65 18.27 -7.53 -11.32
C ILE A 65 18.85 -8.46 -12.38
N SER A 66 18.14 -9.53 -12.75
CA SER A 66 18.59 -10.48 -13.77
C SER A 66 18.77 -9.82 -15.14
N GLN A 67 17.89 -8.89 -15.53
CA GLN A 67 18.03 -8.14 -16.77
C GLN A 67 19.25 -7.21 -16.77
N VAL A 68 19.54 -6.55 -15.64
CA VAL A 68 20.73 -5.70 -15.52
C VAL A 68 21.99 -6.54 -15.64
N ILE A 69 22.05 -7.67 -14.94
CA ILE A 69 23.18 -8.63 -15.02
C ILE A 69 23.38 -9.10 -16.47
N ALA A 70 22.32 -9.55 -17.15
CA ALA A 70 22.41 -10.03 -18.53
C ALA A 70 22.93 -8.97 -19.51
N LYS A 71 22.58 -7.69 -19.31
CA LYS A 71 23.08 -6.57 -20.11
C LYS A 71 24.55 -6.24 -19.85
N SER A 72 25.08 -6.55 -18.67
CA SER A 72 26.49 -6.27 -18.34
C SER A 72 27.47 -7.29 -18.91
N PHE A 73 26.98 -8.45 -19.38
CA PHE A 73 27.80 -9.52 -19.97
C PHE A 73 27.67 -9.61 -21.51
N ASN A 74 26.93 -8.68 -22.13
CA ASN A 74 26.88 -8.45 -23.58
C ASN A 74 27.57 -7.12 -23.92
#